data_AF-A0A250XWK1-F1
#
_entry.id   AF-A0A250XWK1-F1
#
_cell.length_a   1.000
_cell.length_b   1.000
_cell.length_c   1.000
_cell.angle_alpha   90.00
_cell.angle_beta   90.00
_cell.angle_gamma   90.00
#
_symmetry.space_group_name_H-M   'P 1'
#
loop_
_entity.id
_entity.type
_entity.pdbx_description
1 polymer ?
#
loop_
_entity_poly.entity_id
_entity_poly.type
_entity_poly.pdbx_seq_one_letter_code
_entity_poly.pdbx_strand_id
1 'polypeptide(L)'
;METELKGSFIELRKAIFQLNSMDSSLLFTAQALLRWHANHQFCSRSGQPTKKNMAGSKRVCPSSKIIYYPQMAPVVITLVSDGVRCLLARQSSFPKGLYSALAGFCDIGESVEEAVRREVAEEVGLEVERLEYSASQHWPFPNSSLMIACHATVKPGQTEIQVNLRELEAAAWFSHDEVATALRRKGPYIQQENETLPFSLPPRLAIAHQLIKEWMERHACSSRLA
;
A
#
# COMPACT_ATOMS: atom_id res chain seq x y z
N MET A 1 33.81 -4.60 -1.62
CA MET A 1 32.52 -4.60 -2.36
C MET A 1 31.98 -3.20 -2.66
N GLU A 2 31.59 -2.35 -1.69
CA GLU A 2 31.09 -0.99 -1.99
C GLU A 2 32.12 -0.13 -2.73
N THR A 3 33.36 -0.09 -2.24
CA THR A 3 34.49 0.62 -2.86
C THR A 3 34.85 0.07 -4.25
N GLU A 4 34.68 -1.24 -4.46
CA GLU A 4 34.99 -1.92 -5.72
C GLU A 4 33.91 -1.68 -6.78
N LEU A 5 32.63 -1.67 -6.36
CA LEU A 5 31.48 -1.41 -7.23
C LEU A 5 31.15 0.08 -7.38
N LYS A 6 31.87 0.97 -6.67
CA LYS A 6 31.56 2.40 -6.55
C LYS A 6 30.09 2.65 -6.17
N GLY A 7 29.58 1.82 -5.25
CA GLY A 7 28.18 1.83 -4.82
C GLY A 7 28.02 2.02 -3.31
N SER A 8 26.77 2.15 -2.86
CA SER A 8 26.42 2.18 -1.44
C SER A 8 25.24 1.25 -1.16
N PHE A 9 25.20 0.66 0.04
CA PHE A 9 24.03 -0.08 0.50
C PHE A 9 22.91 0.86 0.92
N ILE A 10 21.70 0.59 0.42
CA ILE A 10 20.49 1.36 0.73
C ILE A 10 19.40 0.38 1.16
N GLU A 11 18.65 0.75 2.20
CA GLU A 11 17.43 0.04 2.59
C GLU A 11 16.48 -0.09 1.42
N LEU A 12 16.02 -1.31 1.11
CA LEU A 12 15.24 -1.57 -0.10
C LEU A 12 13.96 -0.71 -0.17
N ARG A 13 13.34 -0.41 0.97
CA ARG A 13 12.16 0.48 1.05
C ARG A 13 12.47 1.90 0.58
N LYS A 14 13.67 2.41 0.85
CA LYS A 14 14.14 3.73 0.36
C LYS A 14 14.54 3.64 -1.11
N ALA A 15 15.07 2.49 -1.56
CA ALA A 15 15.46 2.29 -2.95
C ALA A 15 14.25 2.32 -3.91
N ILE A 16 13.02 2.05 -3.46
CA ILE A 16 11.78 2.13 -4.27
C ILE A 16 11.67 3.46 -5.03
N PHE A 17 12.17 4.57 -4.47
CA PHE A 17 12.14 5.88 -5.13
C PHE A 17 13.07 5.99 -6.35
N GLN A 18 14.02 5.07 -6.51
CA GLN A 18 15.06 5.09 -7.54
C GLN A 18 14.94 3.92 -8.53
N LEU A 19 14.18 2.87 -8.18
CA LEU A 19 14.05 1.66 -9.01
C LEU A 19 13.08 1.87 -10.18
N ASN A 20 13.37 1.20 -11.30
CA ASN A 20 12.42 1.01 -12.39
C ASN A 20 11.48 -0.17 -12.08
N SER A 21 10.42 -0.33 -12.90
CA SER A 21 9.41 -1.37 -12.69
C SER A 21 9.97 -2.79 -12.76
N MET A 22 10.84 -3.09 -13.72
CA MET A 22 11.40 -4.44 -13.89
C MET A 22 12.28 -4.84 -12.70
N ASP A 23 13.21 -3.97 -12.30
CA ASP A 23 14.11 -4.25 -11.18
C ASP A 23 13.35 -4.33 -9.86
N SER A 24 12.31 -3.50 -9.68
CA SER A 24 11.49 -3.53 -8.47
C SER A 24 10.78 -4.87 -8.27
N SER A 25 10.23 -5.46 -9.33
CA SER A 25 9.52 -6.75 -9.24
C SER A 25 10.43 -7.89 -8.79
N LEU A 26 11.64 -7.96 -9.36
CA LEU A 26 12.65 -8.95 -9.00
C LEU A 26 13.10 -8.78 -7.55
N LEU A 27 13.41 -7.54 -7.14
CA LEU A 27 13.85 -7.24 -5.79
C LEU A 27 12.75 -7.49 -4.75
N PHE A 28 11.49 -7.20 -5.08
CA PHE A 28 10.36 -7.44 -4.17
C PHE A 28 10.14 -8.94 -3.94
N THR A 29 10.24 -9.72 -5.02
CA THR A 29 10.17 -11.18 -4.95
C THR A 29 11.31 -11.75 -4.11
N ALA A 30 12.55 -11.32 -4.36
CA ALA A 30 13.72 -11.76 -3.61
C ALA A 30 13.60 -11.40 -2.13
N GLN A 31 13.23 -10.16 -1.81
CA GLN A 31 13.04 -9.68 -0.44
C GLN A 31 12.02 -10.53 0.32
N ALA A 32 10.85 -10.79 -0.28
CA ALA A 32 9.80 -11.57 0.36
C ALA A 32 10.20 -13.03 0.57
N LEU A 33 10.81 -13.68 -0.42
CA LEU A 33 11.26 -15.07 -0.30
C LEU A 33 12.38 -15.24 0.73
N LEU A 34 13.37 -14.34 0.72
CA LEU A 34 14.48 -14.37 1.69
C LEU A 34 13.97 -14.15 3.12
N ARG A 35 13.09 -13.16 3.33
CA ARG A 35 12.46 -12.92 4.63
C ARG A 35 11.61 -14.10 5.08
N TRP A 36 10.80 -14.67 4.18
CA TRP A 36 9.98 -15.82 4.50
C TRP A 36 10.84 -17.01 4.96
N HIS A 37 11.92 -17.31 4.23
CA HIS A 37 12.85 -18.37 4.63
C HIS A 37 13.56 -18.11 5.95
N ALA A 38 13.93 -16.86 6.24
CA ALA A 38 14.52 -16.49 7.53
C ALA A 38 13.54 -16.71 8.69
N ASN A 39 12.25 -16.44 8.49
CA ASN A 39 11.23 -16.53 9.54
C ASN A 39 10.61 -17.94 9.69
N HIS A 40 10.84 -18.86 8.75
CA HIS A 40 10.21 -20.20 8.74
C HIS A 40 11.22 -21.34 8.88
N GLN A 41 12.29 -21.12 9.65
CA GLN A 41 13.37 -22.10 9.84
C GLN A 41 12.92 -23.37 10.58
N PHE A 42 11.90 -23.27 11.43
CA PHE A 42 11.40 -24.36 12.27
C PHE A 42 9.93 -24.65 12.02
N CYS A 43 9.52 -25.90 12.25
CA CYS A 43 8.15 -26.36 12.09
C CYS A 43 7.30 -25.90 13.28
N SER A 44 6.22 -25.14 13.01
CA SER A 44 5.29 -24.67 14.05
C SER A 44 4.59 -25.80 14.82
N ARG A 45 4.49 -27.00 14.25
CA ARG A 45 3.88 -28.17 14.92
C ARG A 45 4.86 -28.97 15.78
N SER A 46 6.11 -29.15 15.32
CA SER A 46 7.05 -30.11 15.93
C SER A 46 8.32 -29.48 16.50
N GLY A 47 8.55 -28.18 16.28
CA GLY A 47 9.77 -27.49 16.68
C GLY A 47 11.03 -27.88 15.89
N GLN A 48 10.95 -28.86 14.99
CA GLN A 48 12.11 -29.37 14.22
C GLN A 48 12.46 -28.47 13.03
N PRO A 49 13.75 -28.39 12.62
CA PRO A 49 14.16 -27.64 11.43
C PRO A 49 13.42 -28.09 10.16
N THR A 50 12.95 -27.13 9.37
CA THR A 50 12.36 -27.38 8.05
C THR A 50 13.43 -27.32 6.96
N LYS A 51 13.22 -28.04 5.85
CA LYS A 51 14.13 -28.06 4.69
C LYS A 51 13.50 -27.34 3.50
N LYS A 52 14.23 -26.40 2.88
CA LYS A 52 13.84 -25.76 1.61
C LYS A 52 13.95 -26.76 0.45
N ASN A 53 13.09 -26.62 -0.56
CA ASN A 53 13.30 -27.29 -1.86
C ASN A 53 14.36 -26.53 -2.69
N MET A 54 14.83 -27.15 -3.78
CA MET A 54 15.82 -26.55 -4.68
C MET A 54 15.38 -25.20 -5.25
N ALA A 55 14.09 -25.05 -5.56
CA ALA A 55 13.54 -23.81 -6.11
C ALA A 55 13.22 -22.73 -5.06
N GLY A 56 13.37 -23.01 -3.75
CA GLY A 56 13.01 -22.08 -2.67
C GLY A 56 11.50 -21.81 -2.48
N SER A 57 10.63 -22.37 -3.33
CA SER A 57 9.19 -22.14 -3.30
C SER A 57 8.43 -22.81 -2.15
N LYS A 58 9.07 -23.70 -1.39
CA LYS A 58 8.47 -24.34 -0.21
C LYS A 58 9.50 -24.80 0.82
N ARG A 59 9.02 -25.05 2.04
CA ARG A 59 9.78 -25.71 3.11
C ARG A 59 8.99 -26.91 3.62
N VAL A 60 9.68 -28.00 3.92
CA VAL A 60 9.07 -29.25 4.37
C VAL A 60 9.64 -29.65 5.72
N CYS A 61 8.79 -29.99 6.67
CA CYS A 61 9.22 -30.59 7.93
C CYS A 61 9.49 -32.10 7.73
N PRO A 62 10.70 -32.61 7.98
CA PRO A 62 11.00 -34.03 7.79
C PRO A 62 10.22 -34.96 8.72
N SER A 63 9.88 -34.50 9.93
CA SER A 63 9.18 -35.29 10.95
C SER A 63 7.67 -35.31 10.76
N SER A 64 7.03 -34.15 10.63
CA SER A 64 5.56 -34.05 10.50
C SER A 64 5.05 -34.13 9.06
N LYS A 65 5.95 -34.07 8.06
CA LYS A 65 5.64 -33.99 6.62
C LYS A 65 4.83 -32.76 6.20
N ILE A 66 4.61 -31.80 7.10
CA ILE A 66 3.93 -30.54 6.78
C ILE A 66 4.75 -29.76 5.74
N ILE A 67 4.04 -29.23 4.74
CA ILE A 67 4.58 -28.34 3.72
C ILE A 67 4.15 -26.91 4.05
N TYR A 68 5.12 -26.02 4.11
CA TYR A 68 4.92 -24.59 4.27
C TYR A 68 5.22 -23.89 2.94
N TYR A 69 4.31 -23.00 2.54
CA TYR A 69 4.45 -22.14 1.37
C TYR A 69 4.67 -20.68 1.81
N PRO A 70 5.31 -19.84 0.99
CA PRO A 70 5.35 -18.39 1.20
C PRO A 70 3.94 -17.83 1.40
N GLN A 71 3.76 -17.04 2.44
CA GLN A 71 2.48 -16.43 2.80
C GLN A 71 2.44 -14.96 2.42
N MET A 72 1.26 -14.50 2.02
CA MET A 72 0.95 -13.09 1.81
C MET A 72 -0.29 -12.77 2.61
N ALA A 73 -0.24 -11.72 3.43
CA ALA A 73 -1.43 -11.22 4.11
C ALA A 73 -2.27 -10.38 3.12
N PRO A 74 -3.57 -10.65 2.96
CA PRO A 74 -4.45 -9.81 2.16
C PRO A 74 -4.65 -8.46 2.86
N VAL A 75 -4.48 -7.37 2.11
CA VAL A 75 -4.63 -5.99 2.59
C VAL A 75 -5.45 -5.23 1.57
N VAL A 76 -6.57 -4.65 1.98
CA VAL A 76 -7.31 -3.73 1.12
C VAL A 76 -6.64 -2.37 1.14
N ILE A 77 -6.62 -1.69 -0.01
CA ILE A 77 -6.21 -0.29 -0.11
C ILE A 77 -7.24 0.48 -0.93
N THR A 78 -7.83 1.48 -0.31
CA THR A 78 -9.05 2.11 -0.81
C THR A 78 -8.88 3.60 -0.97
N LEU A 79 -9.07 4.09 -2.19
CA LEU A 79 -9.21 5.52 -2.45
C LEU A 79 -10.69 5.88 -2.40
N VAL A 80 -11.09 6.61 -1.35
CA VAL A 80 -12.47 7.04 -1.13
C VAL A 80 -12.69 8.40 -1.80
N SER A 81 -13.84 8.58 -2.45
CA SER A 81 -14.21 9.80 -3.18
C SER A 81 -15.64 10.23 -2.83
N ASP A 82 -15.87 11.54 -2.67
CA ASP A 82 -17.22 12.10 -2.56
C ASP A 82 -17.81 12.54 -3.91
N GLY A 83 -17.05 12.30 -5.00
CA GLY A 83 -17.42 12.63 -6.37
C GLY A 83 -16.75 13.89 -6.91
N VAL A 84 -16.15 14.72 -6.05
CA VAL A 84 -15.38 15.91 -6.45
C VAL A 84 -14.00 15.99 -5.78
N ARG A 85 -13.82 15.32 -4.64
CA ARG A 85 -12.60 15.22 -3.86
C ARG A 85 -12.28 13.76 -3.57
N CYS A 86 -11.02 13.47 -3.29
CA CYS A 86 -10.61 12.18 -2.73
C CYS A 86 -10.12 12.34 -1.29
N LEU A 87 -10.34 11.31 -0.48
CA LEU A 87 -9.88 11.26 0.90
C LEU A 87 -8.47 10.67 0.90
N LEU A 88 -7.53 11.39 1.52
CA LEU A 88 -6.20 10.86 1.80
C LEU A 88 -5.92 10.98 3.30
N ALA A 89 -5.17 10.01 3.82
CA ALA A 89 -4.77 9.95 5.21
C ALA A 89 -3.27 9.70 5.39
N ARG A 90 -2.78 9.92 6.60
CA ARG A 90 -1.41 9.60 7.00
C ARG A 90 -1.38 8.95 8.37
N GLN A 91 -0.43 8.03 8.52
CA GLN A 91 -0.06 7.46 9.81
C GLN A 91 1.18 8.19 10.35
N SER A 92 1.36 8.17 11.67
CA SER A 92 2.51 8.78 12.36
C SER A 92 3.86 8.19 11.92
N SER A 93 3.85 6.94 11.43
CA SER A 93 5.04 6.25 10.91
C SER A 93 5.47 6.72 9.51
N PHE A 94 4.61 7.44 8.78
CA PHE A 94 4.91 7.91 7.44
C PHE A 94 5.81 9.15 7.49
N PRO A 95 6.68 9.34 6.47
CA PRO A 95 7.40 10.60 6.29
C PRO A 95 6.45 11.80 6.42
N LYS A 96 6.90 12.86 7.09
CA LYS A 96 6.08 14.07 7.30
C LYS A 96 5.57 14.58 5.94
N GLY A 97 4.28 14.93 5.89
CA GLY A 97 3.62 15.39 4.68
C GLY A 97 3.26 14.30 3.67
N LEU A 98 3.65 13.02 3.84
CA LEU A 98 3.17 11.95 2.97
C LEU A 98 1.74 11.55 3.33
N TYR A 99 0.82 11.64 2.38
CA TYR A 99 -0.56 11.18 2.48
C TYR A 99 -0.82 10.06 1.46
N SER A 100 -1.71 9.12 1.80
CA SER A 100 -2.03 7.93 0.99
C SER A 100 -3.50 7.57 1.06
N ALA A 101 -3.90 6.58 0.26
CA ALA A 101 -5.18 5.90 0.40
C ALA A 101 -5.28 5.16 1.75
N LEU A 102 -6.50 4.89 2.22
CA LEU A 102 -6.75 4.10 3.43
C LEU A 102 -6.37 2.64 3.18
N ALA A 103 -5.80 1.95 4.17
CA ALA A 103 -5.40 0.56 3.98
C ALA A 103 -5.39 -0.23 5.28
N GLY A 104 -5.93 -1.45 5.21
CA GLY A 104 -5.94 -2.35 6.36
C GLY A 104 -6.11 -3.81 5.97
N PHE A 105 -5.86 -4.69 6.95
CA PHE A 105 -5.84 -6.13 6.72
C PHE A 105 -7.25 -6.67 6.56
N CYS A 106 -7.42 -7.69 5.70
CA CYS A 106 -8.66 -8.46 5.72
C CYS A 106 -8.65 -9.42 6.92
N ASP A 107 -9.78 -9.48 7.63
CA ASP A 107 -9.97 -10.43 8.72
C ASP A 107 -10.35 -11.83 8.21
N ILE A 108 -10.18 -12.83 9.08
CA ILE A 108 -10.55 -14.20 8.77
C ILE A 108 -12.06 -14.29 8.59
N GLY A 109 -12.49 -14.77 7.42
CA GLY A 109 -13.91 -14.91 7.07
C GLY A 109 -14.51 -13.67 6.40
N GLU A 110 -13.72 -12.60 6.27
CA GLU A 110 -14.13 -11.36 5.63
C GLU A 110 -13.89 -11.41 4.10
N SER A 111 -14.85 -10.90 3.33
CA SER A 111 -14.67 -10.57 1.92
C SER A 111 -13.86 -9.28 1.75
N VAL A 112 -13.34 -9.03 0.55
CA VAL A 112 -12.64 -7.77 0.24
C VAL A 112 -13.59 -6.59 0.45
N GLU A 113 -14.85 -6.74 0.06
CA GLU A 113 -15.85 -5.69 0.14
C GLU A 113 -16.29 -5.38 1.58
N GLU A 114 -16.31 -6.39 2.46
CA GLU A 114 -16.52 -6.18 3.90
C GLU A 114 -15.32 -5.47 4.53
N ALA A 115 -14.09 -5.91 4.21
CA ALA A 115 -12.86 -5.28 4.71
C ALA A 115 -12.78 -3.80 4.31
N VAL A 116 -13.08 -3.47 3.05
CA VAL A 116 -13.11 -2.07 2.62
C VAL A 116 -14.13 -1.25 3.41
N ARG A 117 -15.34 -1.77 3.65
CA ARG A 117 -16.36 -1.04 4.41
C ARG A 117 -15.95 -0.85 5.86
N ARG A 118 -15.42 -1.90 6.49
CA ARG A 118 -14.97 -1.86 7.88
C ARG A 118 -13.83 -0.86 8.06
N GLU A 119 -12.77 -0.98 7.27
CA GLU A 119 -11.60 -0.09 7.38
C GLU A 119 -11.97 1.39 7.16
N VAL A 120 -12.81 1.68 6.16
CA VAL A 120 -13.29 3.06 5.93
C VAL A 120 -14.15 3.57 7.09
N ALA A 121 -14.99 2.73 7.69
CA ALA A 121 -15.79 3.11 8.85
C ALA A 121 -14.93 3.29 10.11
N GLU A 122 -13.96 2.41 10.35
CA GLU A 122 -13.09 2.41 11.53
C GLU A 122 -12.09 3.57 11.51
N GLU A 123 -11.45 3.84 10.38
CA GLU A 123 -10.38 4.83 10.29
C GLU A 123 -10.92 6.27 10.19
N VAL A 124 -12.04 6.48 9.48
CA VAL A 124 -12.55 7.82 9.13
C VAL A 124 -14.05 8.02 9.31
N GLY A 125 -14.78 7.01 9.79
CA GLY A 125 -16.21 7.15 10.14
C GLY A 125 -17.17 7.26 8.95
N LEU A 126 -16.75 6.88 7.75
CA LEU A 126 -17.57 7.01 6.53
C LEU A 126 -18.26 5.69 6.13
N GLU A 127 -19.43 5.79 5.50
CA GLU A 127 -20.16 4.65 4.92
C GLU A 127 -19.92 4.57 3.40
N VAL A 128 -19.37 3.45 2.93
CA VAL A 128 -19.14 3.21 1.50
C VAL A 128 -20.45 2.88 0.79
N GLU A 129 -20.78 3.65 -0.24
CA GLU A 129 -21.94 3.46 -1.11
C GLU A 129 -21.63 2.48 -2.25
N ARG A 130 -20.57 2.77 -3.02
CA ARG A 130 -20.15 1.96 -4.17
C ARG A 130 -18.69 1.61 -4.04
N LEU A 131 -18.35 0.40 -4.48
CA LEU A 131 -17.00 -0.13 -4.48
C LEU A 131 -16.68 -0.68 -5.88
N GLU A 132 -15.46 -0.43 -6.33
CA GLU A 132 -14.95 -0.94 -7.61
C GLU A 132 -13.51 -1.40 -7.44
N TYR A 133 -13.24 -2.67 -7.75
CA TYR A 133 -11.86 -3.18 -7.82
C TYR A 133 -11.09 -2.50 -8.96
N SER A 134 -9.83 -2.13 -8.70
CA SER A 134 -8.91 -1.56 -9.69
C SER A 134 -7.81 -2.55 -10.06
N ALA A 135 -6.99 -2.93 -9.09
CA ALA A 135 -5.76 -3.68 -9.33
C ALA A 135 -5.29 -4.42 -8.07
N SER A 136 -4.22 -5.20 -8.20
CA SER A 136 -3.52 -5.75 -7.06
C SER A 136 -2.00 -5.62 -7.21
N GLN A 137 -1.31 -5.57 -6.08
CA GLN A 137 0.14 -5.47 -6.04
C GLN A 137 0.69 -6.29 -4.87
N HIS A 138 1.70 -7.12 -5.14
CA HIS A 138 2.52 -7.68 -4.07
C HIS A 138 3.36 -6.57 -3.45
N TRP A 139 3.29 -6.46 -2.12
CA TRP A 139 4.04 -5.48 -1.36
C TRP A 139 4.89 -6.18 -0.29
N PRO A 140 6.23 -6.14 -0.38
CA PRO A 140 7.10 -6.96 0.47
C PRO A 140 7.46 -6.28 1.81
N PHE A 141 6.83 -5.15 2.18
CA PHE A 141 7.20 -4.35 3.36
C PHE A 141 6.03 -4.05 4.32
N PRO A 142 6.26 -4.10 5.65
CA PRO A 142 7.36 -4.80 6.32
C PRO A 142 7.20 -6.33 6.21
N ASN A 143 5.94 -6.77 6.14
CA ASN A 143 5.56 -8.14 5.89
C ASN A 143 5.18 -8.31 4.41
N SER A 144 5.18 -9.56 3.94
CA SER A 144 4.72 -9.88 2.58
C SER A 144 3.20 -9.78 2.55
N SER A 145 2.67 -8.84 1.77
CA SER A 145 1.23 -8.59 1.64
C SER A 145 0.79 -8.61 0.18
N LEU A 146 -0.46 -8.97 -0.05
CA LEU A 146 -1.16 -8.75 -1.31
C LEU A 146 -2.07 -7.54 -1.14
N MET A 147 -1.68 -6.41 -1.71
CA MET A 147 -2.47 -5.19 -1.73
C MET A 147 -3.58 -5.34 -2.77
N ILE A 148 -4.83 -5.15 -2.37
CA ILE A 148 -6.03 -5.25 -3.20
C ILE A 148 -6.61 -3.86 -3.29
N ALA A 149 -6.45 -3.23 -4.45
CA ALA A 149 -6.79 -1.83 -4.64
C ALA A 149 -8.22 -1.64 -5.11
N CYS A 150 -8.93 -0.77 -4.40
CA CYS A 150 -10.32 -0.44 -4.65
C CYS A 150 -10.51 1.09 -4.74
N HIS A 151 -11.42 1.50 -5.62
CA HIS A 151 -12.06 2.80 -5.53
C HIS A 151 -13.36 2.64 -4.76
N ALA A 152 -13.66 3.62 -3.91
CA ALA A 152 -14.92 3.66 -3.19
C ALA A 152 -15.55 5.06 -3.29
N THR A 153 -16.88 5.12 -3.31
CA THR A 153 -17.62 6.37 -3.18
C THR A 153 -18.46 6.39 -1.92
N VAL A 154 -18.68 7.58 -1.37
CA VAL A 154 -19.62 7.83 -0.27
C VAL A 154 -20.84 8.57 -0.79
N LYS A 155 -21.97 8.46 -0.07
CA LYS A 155 -23.20 9.15 -0.46
C LYS A 155 -23.01 10.66 -0.43
N PRO A 156 -23.57 11.42 -1.40
CA PRO A 156 -23.59 12.87 -1.33
C PRO A 156 -24.17 13.37 0.00
N GLY A 157 -23.47 14.29 0.65
CA GLY A 157 -23.86 14.83 1.97
C GLY A 157 -23.38 14.01 3.18
N GLN A 158 -22.81 12.81 2.98
CA GLN A 158 -22.16 12.02 4.04
C GLN A 158 -20.63 12.12 3.94
N THR A 159 -20.10 13.33 4.14
CA THR A 159 -18.67 13.63 3.95
C THR A 159 -17.96 14.12 5.21
N GLU A 160 -18.65 14.15 6.35
CA GLU A 160 -18.05 14.45 7.64
C GLU A 160 -17.16 13.29 8.08
N ILE A 161 -15.85 13.55 8.21
CA ILE A 161 -14.87 12.55 8.62
C ILE A 161 -14.70 12.56 10.14
N GLN A 162 -14.66 11.37 10.73
CA GLN A 162 -14.33 11.16 12.13
C GLN A 162 -13.04 10.33 12.20
N VAL A 163 -11.92 11.01 12.33
CA VAL A 163 -10.61 10.37 12.26
C VAL A 163 -10.32 9.60 13.55
N ASN A 164 -10.05 8.30 13.43
CA ASN A 164 -9.55 7.49 14.54
C ASN A 164 -8.06 7.81 14.79
N LEU A 165 -7.81 8.71 15.73
CA LEU A 165 -6.45 9.17 16.08
C LEU A 165 -5.57 8.09 16.75
N ARG A 166 -6.10 6.89 17.01
CA ARG A 166 -5.27 5.75 17.46
C ARG A 166 -4.49 5.12 16.30
N GLU A 167 -5.00 5.26 15.08
CA GLU A 167 -4.44 4.62 13.89
C GLU A 167 -3.87 5.66 12.91
N LEU A 168 -4.62 6.75 12.70
CA LEU A 168 -4.24 7.82 11.78
C LEU A 168 -3.73 9.05 12.54
N GLU A 169 -2.72 9.71 11.99
CA GLU A 169 -2.30 11.03 12.47
C GLU A 169 -3.22 12.13 11.91
N ALA A 170 -3.64 12.00 10.64
CA ALA A 170 -4.57 12.92 10.00
C ALA A 170 -5.24 12.29 8.78
N ALA A 171 -6.46 12.72 8.47
CA ALA A 171 -7.13 12.47 7.19
C ALA A 171 -7.84 13.75 6.74
N ALA A 172 -7.92 13.97 5.43
CA ALA A 172 -8.57 15.15 4.86
C ALA A 172 -9.06 14.87 3.43
N TRP A 173 -10.08 15.62 3.02
CA TRP A 173 -10.53 15.67 1.64
C TRP A 173 -9.59 16.57 0.82
N PHE A 174 -9.11 16.06 -0.31
CA PHE A 174 -8.25 16.77 -1.24
C PHE A 174 -8.97 16.98 -2.57
N SER A 175 -8.93 18.21 -3.07
CA SER A 175 -9.49 18.58 -4.36
C SER A 175 -8.66 18.03 -5.52
N HIS A 176 -9.28 17.96 -6.69
CA HIS A 176 -8.61 17.57 -7.94
C HIS A 176 -7.39 18.45 -8.24
N ASP A 177 -7.47 19.77 -8.02
CA ASP A 177 -6.37 20.71 -8.26
C ASP A 177 -5.18 20.50 -7.31
N GLU A 178 -5.45 20.23 -6.04
CA GLU A 178 -4.41 19.90 -5.04
C GLU A 178 -3.68 18.62 -5.43
N VAL A 179 -4.43 17.57 -5.79
CA VAL A 179 -3.88 16.29 -6.21
C VAL A 179 -3.12 16.41 -7.53
N ALA A 180 -3.65 17.15 -8.52
CA ALA A 180 -2.96 17.43 -9.78
C ALA A 180 -1.61 18.12 -9.55
N THR A 181 -1.60 19.11 -8.66
CA THR A 181 -0.40 19.85 -8.31
C THR A 181 0.62 18.95 -7.61
N ALA A 182 0.18 18.11 -6.68
CA ALA A 182 1.04 17.14 -6.02
C ALA A 182 1.61 16.07 -6.98
N LEU A 183 0.83 15.57 -7.95
CA LEU A 183 1.30 14.60 -8.95
C LEU A 183 2.32 15.17 -9.94
N ARG A 184 2.25 16.48 -10.25
CA ARG A 184 3.20 17.16 -11.14
C ARG A 184 4.58 17.38 -10.50
N ARG A 185 4.69 17.29 -9.18
CA ARG A 185 5.97 17.45 -8.47
C ARG A 185 6.95 16.35 -8.89
N LYS A 186 8.18 16.76 -9.15
CA LYS A 186 9.30 15.85 -9.46
C LYS A 186 10.23 15.78 -8.25
N GLY A 187 10.47 14.58 -7.73
CA GLY A 187 11.41 14.33 -6.64
C GLY A 187 10.74 13.96 -5.30
N PRO A 188 11.50 13.38 -4.35
CA PRO A 188 11.00 13.11 -3.00
C PRO A 188 10.70 14.42 -2.27
N TYR A 189 9.70 14.41 -1.38
CA TYR A 189 9.43 15.52 -0.47
C TYR A 189 10.62 15.71 0.47
N ILE A 190 11.50 16.63 0.12
CA ILE A 190 12.45 17.25 1.03
C ILE A 190 11.74 18.53 1.45
N GLN A 191 11.56 18.75 2.76
CA GLN A 191 10.99 19.98 3.30
C GLN A 191 11.73 21.19 2.69
N GLN A 192 11.17 21.76 1.63
CA GLN A 192 11.52 23.08 1.17
C GLN A 192 10.53 24.01 1.86
N GLU A 193 11.05 24.89 2.72
CA GLU A 193 10.28 25.81 3.59
C GLU A 193 9.37 26.79 2.82
N ASN A 194 9.36 26.76 1.48
CA ASN A 194 8.70 27.72 0.59
C ASN A 194 7.69 27.08 -0.39
N GLU A 195 7.03 25.98 -0.03
CA GLU A 195 6.05 25.36 -0.94
C GLU A 195 4.58 25.64 -0.57
N THR A 196 3.77 25.91 -1.61
CA THR A 196 2.34 26.25 -1.58
C THR A 196 1.39 25.14 -1.13
N LEU A 197 1.85 23.88 -1.04
CA LEU A 197 1.04 22.75 -0.59
C LEU A 197 1.84 21.84 0.38
N PRO A 198 1.35 21.63 1.63
CA PRO A 198 2.10 20.98 2.69
C PRO A 198 2.09 19.44 2.65
N PHE A 199 1.79 18.82 1.49
CA PHE A 199 1.69 17.37 1.37
C PHE A 199 2.35 16.78 0.11
N SER A 200 2.61 15.49 0.14
CA SER A 200 3.19 14.69 -0.94
C SER A 200 2.45 13.36 -1.07
N LEU A 201 2.62 12.73 -2.24
CA LEU A 201 1.93 11.48 -2.60
C LEU A 201 2.91 10.30 -2.62
N PRO A 202 2.40 9.06 -2.56
CA PRO A 202 3.22 7.86 -2.61
C PRO A 202 4.06 7.78 -3.90
N PRO A 203 5.21 7.09 -3.88
CA PRO A 203 6.04 6.91 -5.06
C PRO A 203 5.29 6.19 -6.17
N ARG A 204 5.71 6.38 -7.42
CA ARG A 204 5.06 5.83 -8.63
C ARG A 204 4.90 4.31 -8.63
N LEU A 205 5.79 3.61 -7.92
CA LEU A 205 5.72 2.15 -7.80
C LEU A 205 4.68 1.66 -6.78
N ALA A 206 4.14 2.53 -5.92
CA ALA A 206 3.13 2.13 -4.94
C ALA A 206 1.74 2.13 -5.58
N ILE A 207 0.94 1.09 -5.33
CA ILE A 207 -0.43 0.97 -5.85
C ILE A 207 -1.35 2.12 -5.42
N ALA A 208 -1.07 2.75 -4.27
CA ALA A 208 -1.75 3.98 -3.85
C ALA A 208 -1.57 5.13 -4.86
N HIS A 209 -0.36 5.29 -5.43
CA HIS A 209 -0.11 6.30 -6.47
C HIS A 209 -0.93 5.99 -7.74
N GLN A 210 -1.04 4.70 -8.09
CA GLN A 210 -1.86 4.26 -9.22
C GLN A 210 -3.34 4.59 -8.99
N LEU A 211 -3.92 4.27 -7.82
CA LEU A 211 -5.30 4.63 -7.49
C LEU A 211 -5.53 6.15 -7.63
N ILE A 212 -4.64 6.97 -7.06
CA ILE A 212 -4.75 8.42 -7.14
C ILE A 212 -4.73 8.90 -8.60
N LYS A 213 -3.82 8.35 -9.41
CA LYS A 213 -3.72 8.68 -10.84
C LYS A 213 -4.98 8.27 -11.61
N GLU A 214 -5.50 7.06 -11.38
CA GLU A 214 -6.73 6.59 -12.02
C GLU A 214 -7.93 7.47 -11.67
N TRP A 215 -8.07 7.89 -10.42
CA TRP A 215 -9.13 8.80 -9.98
C TRP A 215 -9.07 10.16 -10.71
N MET A 216 -7.86 10.70 -10.88
CA MET A 216 -7.62 11.93 -11.65
C MET A 216 -8.03 11.80 -13.13
N GLU A 217 -7.71 10.65 -13.74
CA GLU A 217 -8.02 10.35 -15.14
C GLU A 217 -9.53 10.15 -15.36
N ARG A 218 -10.21 9.45 -14.43
CA ARG A 218 -11.67 9.24 -14.47
C ARG A 218 -12.44 10.57 -14.40
N HIS A 219 -12.01 11.50 -13.55
CA HIS A 219 -12.60 12.85 -13.46
C HIS A 219 -12.48 13.62 -14.77
N ALA A 220 -11.30 13.59 -15.40
CA ALA A 220 -11.06 14.29 -16.67
C ALA A 220 -11.85 13.73 -17.86
N CYS A 221 -12.36 12.49 -17.76
CA CYS A 221 -13.25 11.90 -18.75
C CYS A 221 -14.70 12.37 -18.53
N SER A 222 -15.15 12.37 -17.28
CA SER A 222 -16.49 12.83 -16.91
C SER A 222 -16.71 14.31 -17.20
N SER A 223 -15.69 15.16 -17.01
CA SER A 223 -15.77 16.60 -17.28
C SER A 223 -15.74 16.98 -18.77
N ARG A 224 -15.41 16.05 -19.67
CA ARG A 224 -15.43 16.27 -21.13
C ARG A 224 -16.73 15.83 -21.79
N LEU A 225 -17.54 15.06 -21.07
CA LEU A 225 -18.82 14.53 -21.53
C LEU A 225 -20.02 15.36 -21.01
N ALA A 226 -19.76 16.34 -20.14
CA ALA A 226 -20.71 17.34 -19.65
C ALA A 226 -20.49 18.67 -20.37
#